data_AF-A0A2E9WPQ1-F1
#
_entry.id   AF-A0A2E9WPQ1-F1
#
_cell.length_a   1.000
_cell.length_b   1.000
_cell.length_c   1.000
_cell.angle_alpha   90.00
_cell.angle_beta   90.00
_cell.angle_gamma   90.00
#
_symmetry.space_group_name_H-M   'P 1'
#
loop_
_entity.id
_entity.type
_entity.pdbx_description
1 polymer ?
#
loop_
_entity_poly.entity_id
_entity_poly.type
_entity_poly.pdbx_seq_one_letter_code
_entity_poly.pdbx_strand_id
1 'polypeptide(L)'
;MKNKSTIVNKGFSLVEMLVAVALFTSVMLIGVGALLSLIDANRKAQALNSVMNNLNFALEGMSRNMRVGTTYHCSINNNVPPNIDTTKDCKNGGKLIGFEASSGDPDDPNDQFVYRVNGTQLEMSKTSGSANSFISIIAAEVTIEDFNFYVDGTSTSDGLQPRIVITIKGSAGVNEKTRTEFNLQTMVSQRVLDL
;
A
#
# COMPACT_ATOMS: atom_id res chain seq x y z
N MET A 1 -81.24 -36.12 4.34
CA MET A 1 -80.80 -34.83 3.75
C MET A 1 -79.41 -35.03 3.15
N LYS A 2 -79.25 -34.99 1.83
CA LYS A 2 -77.93 -35.14 1.16
C LYS A 2 -77.31 -33.74 1.00
N ASN A 3 -76.22 -33.49 1.72
CA ASN A 3 -75.49 -32.24 1.62
C ASN A 3 -74.59 -32.29 0.37
N LYS A 4 -74.87 -31.43 -0.61
CA LYS A 4 -74.16 -31.42 -1.90
C LYS A 4 -72.96 -30.49 -1.76
N SER A 5 -71.75 -31.04 -1.62
CA SER A 5 -70.53 -30.23 -1.62
C SER A 5 -70.26 -29.70 -3.03
N THR A 6 -70.36 -28.38 -3.21
CA THR A 6 -69.89 -27.71 -4.42
C THR A 6 -68.36 -27.70 -4.43
N ILE A 7 -67.76 -28.48 -5.33
CA ILE A 7 -66.33 -28.39 -5.60
C ILE A 7 -66.10 -27.07 -6.34
N VAL A 8 -65.52 -26.10 -5.66
CA VAL A 8 -65.07 -24.84 -6.28
C VAL A 8 -63.80 -25.15 -7.06
N ASN A 9 -63.84 -25.05 -8.39
CA ASN A 9 -62.64 -25.11 -9.22
C ASN A 9 -61.80 -23.86 -8.94
N LYS A 10 -60.82 -23.98 -8.03
CA LYS A 10 -59.85 -22.93 -7.71
C LYS A 10 -58.75 -22.96 -8.75
N GLY A 11 -58.80 -22.05 -9.71
CA GLY A 11 -57.76 -21.82 -10.70
C GLY A 11 -57.47 -20.32 -10.81
N PHE A 12 -56.24 -19.98 -11.17
CA PHE A 12 -55.88 -18.60 -11.48
C PHE A 12 -56.27 -18.27 -12.91
N SER A 13 -56.78 -17.06 -13.13
CA SER A 13 -56.97 -16.52 -14.47
C SER A 13 -55.63 -16.26 -15.14
N LEU A 14 -55.63 -16.25 -16.48
CA LEU A 14 -54.45 -15.89 -17.26
C LEU A 14 -53.93 -14.48 -16.91
N VAL A 15 -54.84 -13.55 -16.60
CA VAL A 15 -54.50 -12.18 -16.21
C VAL A 15 -53.80 -12.15 -14.85
N GLU A 16 -54.25 -12.93 -13.86
CA GLU A 16 -53.59 -13.04 -12.55
C GLU A 16 -52.18 -13.63 -12.66
N MET A 17 -51.99 -14.65 -13.50
CA MET A 17 -50.67 -15.22 -13.77
C MET A 17 -49.74 -14.20 -14.45
N LEU A 18 -50.26 -13.40 -15.39
CA LEU A 18 -49.49 -12.36 -16.07
C LEU A 18 -49.02 -11.27 -15.10
N VAL A 19 -49.93 -10.79 -14.25
CA VAL A 19 -49.60 -9.76 -13.23
C VAL A 19 -48.62 -10.31 -12.20
N ALA A 20 -48.81 -11.55 -11.72
CA ALA A 20 -47.93 -12.17 -10.74
C ALA A 20 -46.50 -12.33 -11.25
N VAL A 21 -46.33 -12.80 -12.49
CA VAL A 21 -45.00 -12.96 -13.12
C VAL A 21 -44.36 -11.59 -13.37
N ALA A 22 -45.13 -10.60 -13.82
CA ALA A 22 -44.61 -9.25 -14.04
C ALA A 22 -44.08 -8.62 -12.74
N LEU A 23 -44.81 -8.76 -11.63
CA LEU A 23 -44.38 -8.24 -10.34
C LEU A 23 -43.18 -9.01 -9.77
N PHE A 24 -43.21 -10.35 -9.85
CA PHE A 24 -42.11 -11.18 -9.37
C PHE A 24 -40.81 -10.87 -10.11
N THR A 25 -40.85 -10.84 -11.44
CA THR A 25 -39.66 -10.56 -12.26
C THR A 25 -39.13 -9.14 -12.03
N SER A 26 -40.01 -8.16 -11.85
CA SER A 26 -39.62 -6.78 -11.51
C SER A 26 -38.86 -6.70 -10.19
N VAL A 27 -39.36 -7.35 -9.13
CA VAL A 27 -38.70 -7.37 -7.82
C VAL A 27 -37.38 -8.14 -7.86
N MET A 28 -37.37 -9.30 -8.53
CA MET A 28 -36.15 -10.10 -8.68
C MET A 28 -35.06 -9.36 -9.44
N LEU A 29 -35.40 -8.60 -10.49
CA LEU A 29 -34.44 -7.81 -11.25
C LEU A 29 -33.76 -6.75 -10.38
N ILE A 30 -34.54 -6.03 -9.56
CA ILE A 30 -34.02 -5.04 -8.61
C ILE A 30 -33.11 -5.72 -7.58
N GLY A 31 -33.53 -6.87 -7.03
CA GLY A 31 -32.76 -7.62 -6.04
C GLY A 31 -31.41 -8.11 -6.58
N VAL A 32 -31.39 -8.66 -7.80
CA VAL A 32 -30.16 -9.12 -8.45
C VAL A 32 -29.22 -7.95 -8.77
N GLY A 33 -29.76 -6.82 -9.24
CA GLY A 33 -28.95 -5.62 -9.48
C GLY A 33 -28.26 -5.10 -8.21
N ALA A 34 -28.97 -5.10 -7.08
CA ALA A 34 -28.40 -4.73 -5.79
C ALA A 34 -27.32 -5.72 -5.34
N LEU A 35 -27.55 -7.03 -5.50
CA LEU A 35 -26.58 -8.07 -5.14
C LEU A 35 -25.28 -7.96 -5.96
N LEU A 36 -25.38 -7.75 -7.28
CA LEU A 36 -24.21 -7.56 -8.14
C LEU A 36 -23.40 -6.33 -7.72
N SER A 37 -24.07 -5.22 -7.42
CA SER A 37 -23.42 -3.99 -6.95
C SER A 37 -22.66 -4.21 -5.62
N LEU A 38 -23.24 -4.99 -4.70
CA LEU A 38 -22.60 -5.37 -3.44
C LEU A 38 -21.38 -6.27 -3.66
N ILE A 39 -21.44 -7.22 -4.60
CA ILE A 39 -20.32 -8.09 -4.95
C ILE A 39 -19.15 -7.27 -5.48
N ASP A 40 -19.40 -6.31 -6.37
CA ASP A 40 -18.37 -5.43 -6.93
C ASP A 40 -17.74 -4.54 -5.84
N ALA A 41 -18.57 -3.98 -4.95
CA ALA A 41 -18.09 -3.21 -3.80
C ALA A 41 -17.20 -4.05 -2.87
N ASN A 42 -17.62 -5.30 -2.58
CA ASN A 42 -16.85 -6.21 -1.73
C ASN A 42 -15.51 -6.61 -2.36
N ARG A 43 -15.49 -6.89 -3.67
CA ARG A 43 -14.25 -7.17 -4.41
C ARG A 43 -13.28 -5.99 -4.37
N LYS A 44 -13.80 -4.76 -4.55
CA LYS A 44 -12.98 -3.55 -4.45
C LYS A 44 -12.40 -3.38 -3.04
N ALA A 45 -13.22 -3.57 -2.00
CA ALA A 45 -12.76 -3.51 -0.61
C ALA A 45 -11.68 -4.56 -0.30
N GLN A 46 -11.82 -5.78 -0.82
CA GLN A 46 -10.83 -6.83 -0.64
C GLN A 46 -9.48 -6.49 -1.31
N ALA A 47 -9.51 -5.99 -2.55
CA ALA A 47 -8.30 -5.54 -3.26
C ALA A 47 -7.61 -4.41 -2.50
N LEU A 48 -8.38 -3.43 -2.04
CA LEU A 48 -7.90 -2.33 -1.19
C LEU A 48 -7.20 -2.82 0.07
N ASN A 49 -7.81 -3.76 0.80
CA ASN A 49 -7.23 -4.29 2.03
C ASN A 49 -5.92 -5.05 1.76
N SER A 50 -5.84 -5.81 0.67
CA SER A 50 -4.60 -6.50 0.27
C SER A 50 -3.45 -5.52 0.07
N VAL A 51 -3.72 -4.45 -0.69
CA VAL A 51 -2.76 -3.40 -1.00
C VAL A 51 -2.31 -2.65 0.25
N MET A 52 -3.27 -2.23 1.08
CA MET A 52 -2.96 -1.51 2.32
C MET A 52 -2.13 -2.36 3.27
N ASN A 53 -2.43 -3.66 3.39
CA ASN A 53 -1.64 -4.57 4.22
C ASN A 53 -0.22 -4.76 3.69
N ASN A 54 -0.05 -4.89 2.37
CA ASN A 54 1.26 -5.02 1.75
C ASN A 54 2.10 -3.74 1.95
N LEU A 55 1.51 -2.56 1.71
CA LEU A 55 2.16 -1.27 1.93
C LEU A 55 2.50 -1.03 3.40
N ASN A 56 1.58 -1.34 4.31
CA ASN A 56 1.82 -1.19 5.75
C ASN A 56 2.97 -2.10 6.20
N PHE A 57 3.02 -3.35 5.74
CA PHE A 57 4.13 -4.25 6.05
C PHE A 57 5.49 -3.68 5.57
N ALA A 58 5.52 -3.17 4.34
CA ALA A 58 6.72 -2.53 3.78
C ALA A 58 7.14 -1.29 4.60
N LEU A 59 6.19 -0.40 4.89
CA LEU A 59 6.42 0.84 5.64
C LEU A 59 6.81 0.58 7.11
N GLU A 60 6.22 -0.40 7.77
CA GLU A 60 6.57 -0.79 9.13
C GLU A 60 7.98 -1.41 9.18
N GLY A 61 8.32 -2.26 8.21
CA GLY A 61 9.67 -2.81 8.08
C GLY A 61 10.72 -1.72 7.86
N MET A 62 10.45 -0.78 6.95
CA MET A 62 11.26 0.41 6.73
C MET A 62 11.41 1.24 8.00
N SER A 63 10.31 1.59 8.64
CA SER A 63 10.30 2.43 9.83
C SER A 63 11.06 1.77 10.98
N ARG A 64 10.92 0.46 11.15
CA ARG A 64 11.64 -0.31 12.16
C ARG A 64 13.14 -0.28 11.92
N ASN A 65 13.58 -0.57 10.69
CA ASN A 65 15.00 -0.60 10.36
C ASN A 65 15.61 0.80 10.47
N MET A 66 14.93 1.82 9.95
CA MET A 66 15.38 3.21 10.05
C MET A 66 15.45 3.66 11.51
N ARG A 67 14.47 3.34 12.35
CA ARG A 67 14.45 3.79 13.76
C ARG A 67 15.66 3.33 14.56
N VAL A 68 16.23 2.17 14.26
CA VAL A 68 17.42 1.64 14.95
C VAL A 68 18.71 1.83 14.16
N GLY A 69 18.63 2.39 12.95
CA GLY A 69 19.78 2.71 12.14
C GLY A 69 20.48 3.99 12.59
N THR A 70 21.61 4.25 11.96
CA THR A 70 22.46 5.43 12.16
C THR A 70 23.02 5.89 10.82
N THR A 71 23.68 7.06 10.78
CA THR A 71 24.40 7.52 9.58
C THR A 71 23.51 7.60 8.33
N TYR A 72 22.44 8.38 8.40
CA TYR A 72 21.49 8.46 7.29
C TYR A 72 22.02 9.32 6.14
N HIS A 73 21.98 8.76 4.95
CA HIS A 73 22.28 9.43 3.69
C HIS A 73 21.03 9.51 2.82
N CYS A 74 20.59 10.72 2.50
CA CYS A 74 19.52 10.92 1.55
C CYS A 74 20.02 11.44 0.20
N SER A 75 19.45 10.90 -0.89
CA SER A 75 19.72 11.33 -2.26
C SER A 75 18.44 11.68 -3.00
N ILE A 76 18.50 12.78 -3.78
CA ILE A 76 17.42 13.21 -4.68
C ILE A 76 17.27 12.28 -5.90
N ASN A 77 18.33 11.56 -6.25
CA ASN A 77 18.34 10.59 -7.34
C ASN A 77 18.11 9.18 -6.79
N ASN A 78 17.62 8.28 -7.64
CA ASN A 78 17.44 6.86 -7.30
C ASN A 78 18.70 6.00 -7.51
N ASN A 79 19.77 6.58 -8.05
CA ASN A 79 21.09 5.94 -8.12
C ASN A 79 21.79 5.99 -6.77
N VAL A 80 22.46 4.90 -6.43
CA VAL A 80 23.23 4.79 -5.19
C VAL A 80 24.54 5.56 -5.37
N PRO A 81 24.77 6.64 -4.61
CA PRO A 81 26.04 7.35 -4.62
C PRO A 81 27.15 6.49 -4.00
N PRO A 82 28.42 6.70 -4.41
CA PRO A 82 29.56 5.94 -3.86
C PRO A 82 29.86 6.25 -2.39
N ASN A 83 29.33 7.35 -1.85
CA ASN A 83 29.50 7.80 -0.46
C ASN A 83 28.22 7.63 0.37
N ILE A 84 27.49 6.54 0.15
CA ILE A 84 26.21 6.25 0.82
C ILE A 84 26.35 6.05 2.34
N ASP A 85 27.57 5.80 2.80
CA ASP A 85 28.06 5.67 4.17
C ASP A 85 28.23 7.02 4.90
N THR A 86 28.06 8.15 4.20
CA THR A 86 28.22 9.49 4.79
C THR A 86 26.87 10.15 5.09
N THR A 87 26.76 11.00 6.11
CA THR A 87 25.49 11.65 6.43
C THR A 87 25.09 12.70 5.39
N LYS A 88 23.79 12.75 5.05
CA LYS A 88 23.26 13.75 4.12
C LYS A 88 21.74 13.95 4.26
N ASP A 89 21.33 15.20 4.41
CA ASP A 89 19.92 15.59 4.47
C ASP A 89 19.26 15.77 3.09
N CYS A 90 17.93 15.63 3.05
CA CYS A 90 17.07 16.04 1.93
C CYS A 90 15.85 16.81 2.43
N LYS A 91 15.98 18.11 2.63
CA LYS A 91 14.86 18.98 3.05
C LYS A 91 13.77 19.11 1.99
N ASN A 92 14.13 18.99 0.71
CA ASN A 92 13.21 19.13 -0.43
C ASN A 92 12.68 17.78 -0.94
N GLY A 93 12.96 16.68 -0.25
CA GLY A 93 12.56 15.33 -0.64
C GLY A 93 13.63 14.61 -1.47
N GLY A 94 13.86 13.34 -1.16
CA GLY A 94 14.77 12.45 -1.87
C GLY A 94 14.08 11.16 -2.33
N LYS A 95 14.65 10.50 -3.34
CA LYS A 95 14.13 9.24 -3.91
C LYS A 95 14.83 8.00 -3.36
N LEU A 96 15.93 8.21 -2.64
CA LEU A 96 16.75 7.16 -2.05
C LEU A 96 17.19 7.57 -0.66
N ILE A 97 17.23 6.60 0.25
CA ILE A 97 17.84 6.74 1.56
C ILE A 97 18.72 5.52 1.83
N GLY A 98 19.95 5.76 2.28
CA GLY A 98 20.86 4.77 2.82
C GLY A 98 21.09 5.04 4.30
N PHE A 99 21.38 4.01 5.08
CA PHE A 99 21.78 4.15 6.47
C PHE A 99 22.48 2.90 6.96
N GLU A 100 23.23 3.06 8.04
CA GLU A 100 23.87 1.97 8.75
C GLU A 100 22.84 1.22 9.59
N ALA A 101 22.74 -0.10 9.40
CA ALA A 101 21.77 -0.91 10.12
C ALA A 101 22.29 -1.25 11.51
N SER A 102 21.40 -1.45 12.49
CA SER A 102 21.83 -1.83 13.85
C SER A 102 22.61 -3.16 13.93
N SER A 103 22.60 -3.96 12.87
CA SER A 103 23.30 -5.23 12.75
C SER A 103 24.52 -5.17 11.84
N GLY A 104 24.79 -4.04 11.19
CA GLY A 104 25.94 -3.84 10.32
C GLY A 104 27.16 -3.34 11.08
N ASP A 105 28.25 -3.17 10.35
CA ASP A 105 29.52 -2.65 10.82
C ASP A 105 29.69 -1.20 10.34
N PRO A 106 29.67 -0.19 11.23
CA PRO A 106 29.82 1.21 10.84
C PRO A 106 31.14 1.53 10.10
N ASP A 107 32.14 0.65 10.19
CA ASP A 107 33.42 0.79 9.49
C ASP A 107 33.42 0.13 8.09
N ASP A 108 32.40 -0.64 7.70
CA ASP A 108 32.26 -1.25 6.37
C ASP A 108 31.29 -0.44 5.48
N PRO A 109 31.78 0.26 4.43
CA PRO A 109 30.92 1.03 3.52
C PRO A 109 30.11 0.16 2.54
N ASN A 110 30.08 -1.17 2.69
CA ASN A 110 29.43 -2.10 1.76
C ASN A 110 28.21 -2.84 2.33
N ASP A 111 27.77 -2.54 3.55
CA ASP A 111 26.64 -3.22 4.21
C ASP A 111 25.45 -2.28 4.55
N GLN A 112 25.48 -1.04 4.07
CA GLN A 112 24.41 -0.08 4.32
C GLN A 112 23.09 -0.58 3.74
N PHE A 113 22.02 -0.32 4.50
CA PHE A 113 20.66 -0.60 4.05
C PHE A 113 20.20 0.55 3.18
N VAL A 114 19.84 0.24 1.95
CA VAL A 114 19.44 1.25 0.95
C VAL A 114 18.01 0.98 0.51
N TYR A 115 17.15 1.99 0.64
CA TYR A 115 15.81 1.99 0.07
C TYR A 115 15.72 3.00 -1.06
N ARG A 116 15.09 2.61 -2.17
CA ARG A 116 14.89 3.50 -3.31
C ARG A 116 13.60 3.19 -4.05
N VAL A 117 13.10 4.18 -4.77
CA VAL A 117 12.09 3.96 -5.81
C VAL A 117 12.77 3.76 -7.17
N ASN A 118 12.45 2.65 -7.84
CA ASN A 118 12.95 2.33 -9.17
C ASN A 118 11.76 2.18 -10.14
N GLY A 119 11.52 3.21 -10.94
CA GLY A 119 10.31 3.31 -11.74
C GLY A 119 9.08 3.38 -10.83
N THR A 120 8.30 2.29 -10.79
CA THR A 120 7.05 2.19 -10.03
C THR A 120 7.16 1.29 -8.80
N GLN A 121 8.33 0.70 -8.54
CA GLN A 121 8.56 -0.27 -7.47
C GLN A 121 9.42 0.33 -6.37
N LEU A 122 9.13 -0.06 -5.13
CA LEU A 122 9.95 0.26 -3.97
C LEU A 122 10.87 -0.91 -3.69
N GLU A 123 12.17 -0.65 -3.69
CA GLU A 123 13.21 -1.66 -3.56
C GLU A 123 14.06 -1.42 -2.31
N MET A 124 14.63 -2.49 -1.79
CA MET A 124 15.58 -2.50 -0.68
C MET A 124 16.84 -3.28 -1.08
N SER A 125 18.00 -2.80 -0.67
CA SER A 125 19.27 -3.53 -0.64
C SER A 125 19.85 -3.51 0.78
N LYS A 126 20.62 -4.53 1.14
CA LYS A 126 21.34 -4.65 2.42
C LYS A 126 22.86 -4.66 2.24
N THR A 127 23.34 -4.30 1.05
CA THR A 127 24.75 -4.37 0.68
C THR A 127 25.13 -3.12 -0.12
N SER A 128 24.82 -1.95 0.42
CA SER A 128 25.11 -0.63 -0.16
C SER A 128 24.68 -0.47 -1.61
N GLY A 129 23.60 -1.16 -2.01
CA GLY A 129 23.09 -1.10 -3.37
C GLY A 129 24.00 -1.70 -4.44
N SER A 130 24.81 -2.71 -4.09
CA SER A 130 25.60 -3.50 -5.04
C SER A 130 24.75 -4.07 -6.18
N ALA A 131 25.38 -4.41 -7.31
CA ALA A 131 24.67 -4.91 -8.48
C ALA A 131 23.79 -6.13 -8.14
N ASN A 132 22.52 -6.10 -8.55
CA ASN A 132 21.52 -7.14 -8.30
C ASN A 132 21.17 -7.43 -6.82
N SER A 133 21.54 -6.55 -5.89
CA SER A 133 21.17 -6.70 -4.48
C SER A 133 19.76 -6.19 -4.14
N PHE A 134 19.14 -5.45 -5.05
CA PHE A 134 17.84 -4.85 -4.83
C PHE A 134 16.71 -5.87 -4.96
N ILE A 135 15.87 -5.91 -3.93
CA ILE A 135 14.63 -6.70 -3.89
C ILE A 135 13.43 -5.77 -3.76
N SER A 136 12.35 -6.05 -4.49
CA SER A 136 11.09 -5.30 -4.29
C SER A 136 10.49 -5.67 -2.94
N ILE A 137 10.03 -4.67 -2.20
CA ILE A 137 9.38 -4.83 -0.90
C ILE A 137 7.86 -4.60 -0.95
N ILE A 138 7.33 -4.28 -2.14
CA ILE A 138 5.90 -4.14 -2.40
C ILE A 138 5.42 -5.15 -3.44
N ALA A 139 4.13 -5.43 -3.47
CA ALA A 139 3.52 -6.32 -4.44
C ALA A 139 3.55 -5.71 -5.85
N ALA A 140 3.67 -6.56 -6.88
CA ALA A 140 3.73 -6.13 -8.29
C ALA A 140 2.45 -5.42 -8.79
N GLU A 141 1.32 -5.64 -8.12
CA GLU A 141 0.04 -4.97 -8.41
C GLU A 141 -0.05 -3.54 -7.84
N VAL A 142 0.96 -3.11 -7.07
CA VAL A 142 1.11 -1.76 -6.54
C VAL A 142 2.03 -0.97 -7.44
N THR A 143 1.58 0.21 -7.85
CA THR A 143 2.32 1.15 -8.68
C THR A 143 2.53 2.44 -7.90
N ILE A 144 3.78 2.78 -7.63
CA ILE A 144 4.14 4.06 -7.02
C ILE A 144 4.17 5.15 -8.10
N GLU A 145 3.49 6.27 -7.82
CA GLU A 145 3.43 7.44 -8.69
C GLU A 145 4.30 8.58 -8.15
N ASP A 146 4.26 8.81 -6.84
CA ASP A 146 5.16 9.73 -6.17
C ASP A 146 5.63 9.13 -4.84
N PHE A 147 6.89 9.40 -4.51
CA PHE A 147 7.56 8.84 -3.35
C PHE A 147 8.70 9.74 -2.94
N ASN A 148 8.73 10.20 -1.70
CA ASN A 148 9.79 11.08 -1.21
C ASN A 148 10.18 10.76 0.23
N PHE A 149 11.48 10.86 0.49
CA PHE A 149 12.09 10.89 1.82
C PHE A 149 12.47 12.32 2.15
N TYR A 150 11.86 12.90 3.18
CA TYR A 150 12.30 14.16 3.76
C TYR A 150 13.16 13.84 4.97
N VAL A 151 14.46 14.12 4.87
CA VAL A 151 15.45 13.78 5.90
C VAL A 151 16.09 15.06 6.41
N ASP A 152 16.15 15.20 7.74
CA ASP A 152 16.70 16.37 8.43
C ASP A 152 17.36 15.97 9.74
N GLY A 153 18.40 16.72 10.13
CA GLY A 153 19.13 16.52 11.38
C GLY A 153 20.02 15.29 11.37
N THR A 154 20.66 14.96 10.24
CA THR A 154 21.60 13.82 10.14
C THR A 154 23.03 14.16 10.56
N SER A 155 23.32 15.42 10.87
CA SER A 155 24.65 15.86 11.29
C SER A 155 24.89 15.44 12.74
N THR A 156 26.06 14.87 13.02
CA THR A 156 26.38 14.41 14.38
C THR A 156 26.65 15.57 15.33
N SER A 157 26.25 15.42 16.59
CA SER A 157 26.55 16.35 17.69
C SER A 157 26.00 17.78 17.50
N ASP A 158 24.97 17.97 16.68
CA ASP A 158 24.24 19.23 16.53
C ASP A 158 23.06 19.36 17.53
N GLY A 159 22.82 18.31 18.32
CA GLY A 159 21.71 18.21 19.28
C GLY A 159 20.34 18.01 18.62
N LEU A 160 20.28 17.77 17.31
CA LEU A 160 19.08 17.39 16.57
C LEU A 160 19.05 15.87 16.40
N GLN A 161 17.88 15.29 16.63
CA GLN A 161 17.68 13.89 16.32
C GLN A 161 17.33 13.74 14.83
N PRO A 162 17.99 12.82 14.09
CA PRO A 162 17.61 12.50 12.72
C PRO A 162 16.13 12.13 12.62
N ARG A 163 15.43 12.85 11.73
CA ARG A 163 14.02 12.61 11.42
C ARG A 163 13.85 12.33 9.93
N ILE A 164 13.00 11.37 9.62
CA ILE A 164 12.70 10.94 8.26
C ILE A 164 11.19 10.93 8.10
N VAL A 165 10.67 11.71 7.17
CA VAL A 165 9.27 11.64 6.73
C VAL A 165 9.23 10.92 5.40
N ILE A 166 8.43 9.86 5.32
CA ILE A 166 8.23 9.07 4.11
C ILE A 166 6.84 9.40 3.59
N THR A 167 6.75 9.85 2.35
CA THR A 167 5.48 10.08 1.65
C THR A 167 5.39 9.15 0.46
N ILE A 168 4.27 8.44 0.33
CA ILE A 168 3.99 7.53 -0.78
C ILE A 168 2.62 7.85 -1.35
N LYS A 169 2.58 8.12 -2.66
CA LYS A 169 1.36 8.21 -3.45
C LYS A 169 1.44 7.20 -4.58
N GLY A 170 0.35 6.49 -4.79
CA GLY A 170 0.31 5.52 -5.86
C GLY A 170 -1.08 4.96 -6.05
N SER A 171 -1.14 3.91 -6.85
CA SER A 171 -2.37 3.20 -7.14
C SER A 171 -2.11 1.71 -7.17
N ALA A 172 -3.16 0.94 -6.91
CA ALA A 172 -3.09 -0.49 -6.96
C ALA A 172 -4.38 -1.11 -7.52
N GLY A 173 -4.21 -2.25 -8.16
CA GLY A 173 -5.29 -2.98 -8.82
C GLY A 173 -4.97 -3.28 -10.29
N VAL A 174 -5.36 -4.48 -10.73
CA VAL A 174 -5.01 -5.02 -12.05
C VAL A 174 -5.84 -4.40 -13.19
N ASN A 175 -7.08 -3.99 -12.89
CA ASN A 175 -8.03 -3.43 -13.86
C ASN A 175 -8.41 -1.99 -13.47
N GLU A 176 -8.68 -1.12 -14.45
CA GLU A 176 -9.08 0.27 -14.20
C GLU A 176 -10.31 0.40 -13.30
N LYS A 177 -11.30 -0.50 -13.45
CA LYS A 177 -12.51 -0.51 -12.62
C LYS A 177 -12.25 -0.81 -11.14
N THR A 178 -11.15 -1.47 -10.84
CA THR A 178 -10.73 -1.84 -9.47
C THR A 178 -9.49 -1.08 -9.03
N ARG A 179 -8.96 -0.18 -9.86
CA ARG A 179 -7.82 0.67 -9.52
C ARG A 179 -8.22 1.54 -8.35
N THR A 180 -7.40 1.53 -7.32
CA THR A 180 -7.60 2.39 -6.17
C THR A 180 -6.33 3.15 -5.85
N GLU A 181 -6.50 4.45 -5.61
CA GLU A 181 -5.43 5.35 -5.25
C GLU A 181 -5.23 5.34 -3.74
N PHE A 182 -3.97 5.52 -3.32
CA PHE A 182 -3.60 5.67 -1.92
C PHE A 182 -2.60 6.81 -1.77
N ASN A 183 -2.65 7.45 -0.60
CA ASN A 183 -1.68 8.44 -0.18
C ASN A 183 -1.37 8.21 1.29
N LEU A 184 -0.13 7.80 1.57
CA LEU A 184 0.34 7.42 2.88
C LEU A 184 1.52 8.29 3.26
N GLN A 185 1.56 8.66 4.55
CA GLN A 185 2.68 9.37 5.13
C GLN A 185 3.01 8.75 6.48
N THR A 186 4.30 8.53 6.73
CA THR A 186 4.80 8.12 8.04
C THR A 186 6.04 8.93 8.42
N MET A 187 6.31 9.04 9.71
CA MET A 187 7.48 9.73 10.24
C MET A 187 8.24 8.81 11.20
N VAL A 188 9.56 8.82 11.05
CA VAL A 188 10.50 8.01 11.82
C VAL A 188 11.55 8.94 12.42
N SER A 189 11.89 8.71 13.68
CA SER A 189 13.01 9.35 14.36
C SER A 189 14.00 8.28 14.77
N GLN A 190 15.29 8.57 14.69
CA GLN A 190 16.33 7.69 15.23
C GLN A 190 16.08 7.47 16.74
N ARG A 191 16.33 6.24 17.21
CA ARG A 191 16.16 5.84 18.61
C ARG A 191 17.38 6.15 19.46
N VAL A 192 18.58 5.92 18.93
CA VAL A 192 19.84 6.20 19.63
C VAL A 192 20.01 7.72 19.69
N LEU A 193 20.33 8.26 20.86
CA LEU A 193 20.55 9.70 21.01
C LEU A 193 21.75 10.14 20.15
N ASP A 194 21.56 11.24 19.42
CA ASP A 194 22.64 11.93 18.70
C ASP A 194 23.33 12.89 19.69
N LEU A 195 24.48 12.47 20.23
CA LEU A 195 25.28 13.22 21.24
C LEU A 195 26.69 13.45 20.70
#